data_AF-A0AAU7ZJ79-F1
#
_entry.id   AF-A0AAU7ZJ79-F1
#
_cell.length_a   1.000
_cell.length_b   1.000
_cell.length_c   1.000
_cell.angle_alpha   90.00
_cell.angle_beta   90.00
_cell.angle_gamma   90.00
#
_symmetry.space_group_name_H-M   'P 1'
#
loop_
_entity.id
_entity.type
_entity.pdbx_description
1 polymer ?
#
loop_
_entity_poly.entity_id
_entity_poly.type
_entity_poly.pdbx_seq_one_letter_code
_entity_poly.pdbx_strand_id
1 'polypeptide(L)'
;MSEPKMYSVEEAIKAQKALRSAAGLGPEQFPIQAFVGMISDEIESLRKRGKTDDDIAEMIQQNSTIEITPQQIAENYASPEERHQHGE
;
A
#
# COMPACT_ATOMS: atom_id res chain seq x y z
N MET A 1 -27.06 -6.73 17.31
CA MET A 1 -26.31 -6.41 16.09
C MET A 1 -24.88 -6.84 16.35
N SER A 2 -24.34 -7.76 15.57
CA SER A 2 -22.95 -8.22 15.77
C SER A 2 -22.00 -7.12 15.31
N GLU A 3 -21.00 -6.80 16.12
CA GLU A 3 -19.93 -5.87 15.71
C GLU A 3 -19.23 -6.41 14.45
N PRO A 4 -18.83 -5.52 13.51
CA PRO A 4 -18.06 -5.94 12.35
C PRO A 4 -16.73 -6.53 12.81
N LYS A 5 -16.44 -7.77 12.37
CA LYS A 5 -15.15 -8.40 12.63
C LYS A 5 -14.07 -7.65 11.85
N MET A 6 -13.08 -7.12 12.55
CA MET A 6 -11.90 -6.49 11.97
C MET A 6 -10.73 -7.46 12.01
N TYR A 7 -9.92 -7.47 10.95
CA TYR A 7 -8.71 -8.26 10.85
C TYR A 7 -7.54 -7.33 10.51
N SER A 8 -6.34 -7.66 10.98
CA SER A 8 -5.14 -6.89 10.63
C SER A 8 -4.77 -7.12 9.16
N VAL A 9 -4.08 -6.14 8.57
CA VAL A 9 -3.52 -6.27 7.20
C VAL A 9 -2.61 -7.50 7.10
N GLU A 10 -1.81 -7.77 8.13
CA GLU A 10 -0.93 -8.95 8.16
C GLU A 10 -1.72 -10.27 8.02
N GLU A 11 -2.84 -10.41 8.75
CA GLU A 11 -3.67 -11.61 8.66
C GLU A 11 -4.38 -11.72 7.30
N ALA A 12 -4.82 -10.60 6.73
CA ALA A 12 -5.39 -10.57 5.39
C ALA A 12 -4.37 -11.05 4.32
N ILE A 13 -3.13 -10.56 4.38
CA ILE A 13 -2.06 -10.95 3.45
C ILE A 13 -1.67 -12.43 3.63
N LYS A 14 -1.62 -12.95 4.86
CA LYS A 14 -1.40 -14.38 5.13
C LYS A 14 -2.48 -15.24 4.49
N ALA A 15 -3.76 -14.87 4.69
CA ALA A 15 -4.89 -15.59 4.10
C ALA A 15 -4.84 -15.58 2.57
N GLN A 16 -4.60 -14.40 1.97
CA GLN A 16 -4.49 -14.25 0.52
C GLN A 16 -3.36 -15.11 -0.06
N LYS A 17 -2.17 -15.08 0.55
CA LYS A 17 -1.02 -15.89 0.12
C LYS A 17 -1.34 -17.39 0.16
N ALA A 18 -2.01 -17.86 1.23
CA ALA A 18 -2.41 -19.25 1.36
C ALA A 18 -3.40 -19.67 0.26
N LEU A 19 -4.40 -18.84 -0.04
CA LEU A 19 -5.39 -19.12 -1.09
C LEU A 19 -4.75 -19.16 -2.48
N ARG A 20 -3.87 -18.21 -2.81
CA ARG A 20 -3.16 -18.19 -4.09
C ARG A 20 -2.28 -19.42 -4.26
N SER A 21 -1.52 -19.78 -3.22
CA SER A 21 -0.70 -20.99 -3.22
C SER A 21 -1.54 -22.25 -3.42
N ALA A 22 -2.70 -22.36 -2.76
CA ALA A 22 -3.60 -23.49 -2.91
C ALA A 22 -4.22 -23.56 -4.31
N ALA A 23 -4.45 -22.42 -4.95
CA ALA A 23 -4.96 -22.31 -6.31
C ALA A 23 -3.87 -22.47 -7.39
N GLY A 24 -2.59 -22.64 -7.02
CA GLY A 24 -1.47 -22.66 -7.97
C GLY A 24 -1.22 -21.31 -8.66
N LEU A 25 -1.80 -20.23 -8.13
CA LEU A 25 -1.59 -18.87 -8.60
C LEU A 25 -0.33 -18.37 -7.90
N GLY A 26 0.70 -18.05 -8.69
CA GLY A 26 1.95 -17.49 -8.16
C GLY A 26 1.75 -16.21 -7.32
N PRO A 27 2.84 -15.63 -6.78
CA PRO A 27 2.75 -14.41 -5.99
C PRO A 27 2.00 -13.32 -6.75
N GLU A 28 1.14 -12.60 -6.04
CA GLU A 28 0.50 -11.44 -6.63
C GLU A 28 1.54 -10.35 -6.89
N GLN A 29 1.39 -9.66 -8.01
CA GLN A 29 2.26 -8.56 -8.40
C GLN A 29 1.36 -7.35 -8.63
N PHE A 30 1.76 -6.21 -8.07
CA PHE A 30 1.04 -4.97 -8.22
C PHE A 30 1.86 -4.01 -9.09
N PRO A 31 1.23 -3.29 -10.04
CA PRO A 31 1.87 -2.13 -10.63
C PRO A 31 2.15 -1.10 -9.54
N ILE A 32 3.20 -0.30 -9.74
CA ILE A 32 3.65 0.70 -8.77
C ILE A 32 2.53 1.66 -8.35
N GLN A 33 1.65 2.04 -9.29
CA GLN A 33 0.48 2.86 -9.02
C GLN A 33 -0.48 2.22 -8.00
N ALA A 34 -0.77 0.93 -8.14
CA ALA A 34 -1.64 0.22 -7.21
C ALA A 34 -0.96 0.03 -5.84
N PHE A 35 0.34 -0.22 -5.83
CA PHE A 35 1.12 -0.31 -4.60
C PHE A 35 1.11 1.03 -3.84
N VAL A 36 1.50 2.13 -4.49
CA VAL A 36 1.52 3.46 -3.87
C VAL A 36 0.11 3.86 -3.45
N GLY A 37 -0.91 3.59 -4.27
CA GLY A 37 -2.32 3.80 -3.92
C GLY A 37 -2.72 3.10 -2.61
N MET A 38 -2.31 1.84 -2.43
CA MET A 38 -2.61 1.05 -1.23
C MET A 38 -2.00 1.65 0.05
N ILE A 39 -0.83 2.28 -0.04
CA ILE A 39 -0.12 2.88 1.11
C ILE A 39 -0.22 4.41 1.15
N SER A 40 -1.11 5.01 0.35
CA SER A 40 -1.15 6.47 0.21
C SER A 40 -1.67 7.17 1.48
N ASP A 41 -2.45 6.49 2.33
CA ASP A 41 -2.86 7.02 3.64
C ASP A 41 -1.66 7.14 4.60
N GLU A 42 -0.79 6.13 4.63
CA GLU A 42 0.43 6.12 5.41
C GLU A 42 1.41 7.19 4.91
N ILE A 43 1.58 7.30 3.59
CA ILE A 43 2.40 8.35 2.95
C ILE A 43 1.90 9.74 3.38
N GLU A 44 0.60 9.99 3.29
CA GLU A 44 0.01 11.28 3.68
C GLU A 44 0.20 11.57 5.18
N SER A 45 -0.02 10.57 6.03
CA SER A 45 0.19 10.68 7.48
C SER A 45 1.64 11.02 7.82
N LEU A 46 2.61 10.42 7.12
CA LEU A 46 4.03 10.71 7.29
C LEU A 46 4.40 12.11 6.78
N ARG A 47 3.89 12.53 5.61
CA ARG A 47 4.07 13.88 5.07
C ARG A 47 3.53 14.95 6.03
N LYS A 48 2.34 14.73 6.61
CA LYS A 48 1.76 15.61 7.64
C LYS A 48 2.63 15.73 8.90
N ARG A 49 3.47 14.73 9.18
CA ARG A 49 4.45 14.72 10.27
C ARG A 49 5.81 15.27 9.87
N GLY A 50 5.95 15.83 8.67
CA GLY A 50 7.16 16.47 8.17
C GLY A 50 8.15 15.54 7.48
N LYS A 51 7.77 14.30 7.17
CA LYS A 51 8.61 13.38 6.39
C LYS A 51 8.58 13.72 4.91
N THR A 52 9.74 13.67 4.26
CA THR A 52 9.86 13.86 2.81
C THR A 52 9.64 12.54 2.08
N ASP A 53 9.43 12.61 0.77
CA ASP A 53 9.33 11.40 -0.05
C ASP A 53 10.65 10.61 -0.08
N ASP A 54 11.80 11.28 0.13
CA ASP A 54 13.09 10.62 0.38
C ASP A 54 13.06 9.76 1.64
N ASP A 55 12.61 10.33 2.77
CA ASP A 55 12.49 9.58 4.03
C ASP A 55 11.56 8.37 3.89
N ILE A 56 10.47 8.55 3.14
CA ILE A 56 9.45 7.51 2.95
C ILE A 56 9.98 6.41 2.01
N ALA A 57 10.62 6.78 0.91
CA ALA A 57 11.26 5.82 0.01
C ALA A 57 12.33 5.00 0.73
N GLU A 58 13.18 5.65 1.53
CA GLU A 58 14.18 4.98 2.35
C GLU A 58 13.52 4.01 3.35
N MET A 59 12.45 4.43 4.03
CA MET A 59 11.73 3.57 4.96
C MET A 59 11.13 2.33 4.28
N ILE A 60 10.58 2.47 3.06
CA ILE A 60 10.06 1.34 2.28
C ILE A 60 11.19 0.38 1.91
N GLN A 61 12.32 0.89 1.40
CA GLN A 61 13.47 0.08 1.01
C GLN A 61 14.12 -0.64 2.19
N GLN A 62 14.16 -0.02 3.39
CA GLN A 62 14.74 -0.64 4.58
C GLN A 62 13.89 -1.79 5.13
N ASN A 63 12.58 -1.78 4.88
CA ASN A 63 11.63 -2.73 5.47
C ASN A 63 11.03 -3.71 4.44
N SER A 64 11.49 -3.67 3.19
CA SER A 64 11.00 -4.54 2.12
C SER A 64 12.05 -4.73 1.04
N THR A 65 11.79 -5.58 0.05
CA THR A 65 12.62 -5.70 -1.16
C THR A 65 12.16 -4.75 -2.27
N ILE A 66 11.33 -3.75 -1.94
CA ILE A 66 10.74 -2.84 -2.91
C ILE A 66 11.72 -1.71 -3.18
N GLU A 67 12.13 -1.59 -4.43
CA GLU A 67 12.90 -0.45 -4.92
C GLU A 67 11.92 0.60 -5.44
N ILE A 68 11.73 1.67 -4.66
CA ILE A 68 10.88 2.80 -5.04
C ILE A 68 11.64 4.11 -4.84
N THR A 69 11.51 5.03 -5.80
CA THR A 69 12.11 6.36 -5.73
C THR A 69 11.12 7.39 -5.17
N PRO A 70 11.63 8.51 -4.61
CA PRO A 70 10.78 9.62 -4.16
C PRO A 70 9.89 10.16 -5.29
N GLN A 71 10.43 10.24 -6.51
CA GLN A 71 9.70 10.67 -7.69
C GLN A 71 8.54 9.71 -8.01
N GLN A 72 8.77 8.40 -7.93
CA GLN A 72 7.72 7.41 -8.14
C GLN A 72 6.62 7.51 -7.08
N ILE A 73 6.96 7.83 -5.83
CA ILE A 73 5.95 8.10 -4.78
C ILE A 73 5.14 9.34 -5.16
N ALA A 74 5.78 10.43 -5.56
CA ALA A 74 5.10 11.67 -5.93
C ALA A 74 4.17 11.50 -7.15
N GLU A 75 4.62 10.79 -8.19
CA GLU A 75 3.88 10.58 -9.44
C GLU A 75 2.68 9.62 -9.29
N ASN A 76 2.75 8.69 -8.33
CA ASN A 76 1.74 7.65 -8.15
C ASN A 76 0.88 7.86 -6.90
N TYR A 77 1.17 8.89 -6.10
CA TYR A 77 0.40 9.23 -4.93
C TYR A 77 -1.01 9.64 -5.36
N ALA A 78 -2.01 8.86 -4.93
CA ALA A 78 -3.40 9.22 -5.10
C ALA A 78 -3.80 10.17 -3.97
N SER A 79 -4.05 11.44 -4.32
CA SER A 79 -4.60 12.40 -3.37
C SER A 79 -5.99 11.96 -2.88
N PRO A 80 -6.44 12.39 -1.69
CA PRO A 80 -7.78 12.05 -1.18
C PRO A 80 -8.90 12.41 -2.17
N GLU A 81 -8.71 13.43 -2.99
CA GLU A 81 -9.66 13.90 -4.00
C GLU A 81 -9.75 12.93 -5.19
N GLU A 82 -8.62 12.37 -5.62
CA GLU A 82 -8.57 11.36 -6.69
C GLU A 82 -9.07 9.99 -6.23
N ARG A 83 -8.92 9.66 -4.93
CA ARG A 83 -9.48 8.43 -4.34
C ARG A 83 -11.01 8.45 -4.29
N HIS A 84 -11.63 9.62 -4.14
CA HIS A 84 -13.09 9.74 -4.15
C HIS A 84 -13.72 9.62 -5.55
N GLN A 85 -12.97 9.87 -6.64
CA GLN A 85 -13.51 9.75 -8.00
C GLN A 85 -13.60 8.30 -8.51
N HIS A 86 -12.89 7.36 -7.91
CA HIS A 86 -12.92 5.94 -8.29
C HIS A 86 -13.87 5.09 -7.43
N GLY A 87 -14.70 5.74 -6.60
CA GLY A 87 -15.62 5.10 -5.65
C GLY A 87 -17.11 5.16 -6.01
N GLU A 88 -17.49 5.63 -7.20
CA GLU A 88 -18.88 5.62 -7.70
C GLU A 88 -19.15 4.51 -8.72
#